data_AF-A0AAN9G8U4-F1
#
_entry.id   AF-A0AAN9G8U4-F1
#
_cell.length_a   1.000
_cell.length_b   1.000
_cell.length_c   1.000
_cell.angle_alpha   90.00
_cell.angle_beta   90.00
_cell.angle_gamma   90.00
#
_symmetry.space_group_name_H-M   'P 1'
#
loop_
_entity.id
_entity.type
_entity.pdbx_description
1 polymer ?
#
loop_
_entity_poly.entity_id
_entity_poly.type
_entity_poly.pdbx_seq_one_letter_code
_entity_poly.pdbx_strand_id
1 'polypeptide(L)'
;MALLKRFLCWRLRTATIVGFIYVFITVASALLLRALDCAAMWTDFSISRGFDIPWRSHQWQAFLASDVIVSVCHIGIILLTVYMMYNVMMMHFVLYMKTMQLYNYCFIMYTFTEFCFSIFEFSFYGMNSFRREFVVFIWLWWLMRTAGNSVFMVVLFSRMTEMEEDMALDLKQSGKKYIHSYA
;
A
#
# COMPACT_ATOMS: atom_id res chain seq x y z
N MET A 1 -14.30 -18.46 -5.26
CA MET A 1 -14.14 -18.23 -3.80
C MET A 1 -13.56 -19.41 -3.00
N ALA A 2 -13.78 -20.68 -3.35
CA ALA A 2 -13.32 -21.83 -2.54
C ALA A 2 -11.79 -21.92 -2.36
N LEU A 3 -11.01 -21.49 -3.36
CA LEU A 3 -9.54 -21.60 -3.36
C LEU A 3 -8.87 -20.62 -2.38
N LEU A 4 -9.38 -19.39 -2.26
CA LEU A 4 -8.89 -18.39 -1.31
C LEU A 4 -9.26 -18.71 0.15
N LYS A 5 -10.46 -19.26 0.37
CA LYS A 5 -10.85 -19.79 1.70
C LYS A 5 -9.93 -20.91 2.16
N ARG A 6 -9.40 -21.73 1.24
CA ARG A 6 -8.40 -22.77 1.53
C ARG A 6 -6.99 -22.23 1.73
N PHE A 7 -6.60 -21.16 1.03
CA PHE A 7 -5.24 -20.60 1.11
C PHE A 7 -4.99 -19.80 2.40
N LEU A 8 -5.94 -18.97 2.84
CA LEU A 8 -5.78 -18.14 4.05
C LEU A 8 -6.46 -18.72 5.30
N CYS A 9 -7.32 -19.74 5.16
CA CYS A 9 -8.09 -20.36 6.25
C CYS A 9 -8.91 -19.40 7.13
N TRP A 10 -9.13 -18.16 6.71
CA TRP A 10 -9.80 -17.13 7.48
C TRP A 10 -11.15 -16.75 6.87
N ARG A 11 -12.07 -16.24 7.71
CA ARG A 11 -13.26 -15.53 7.22
C ARG A 11 -12.78 -14.28 6.47
N LEU A 12 -13.39 -13.99 5.31
CA LEU A 12 -12.95 -12.88 4.45
C LEU A 12 -12.90 -11.55 5.19
N ARG A 13 -13.88 -11.25 6.04
CA ARG A 13 -13.87 -10.05 6.90
C ARG A 13 -12.62 -9.96 7.79
N THR A 14 -12.21 -11.07 8.41
CA THR A 14 -10.99 -11.13 9.23
C THR A 14 -9.74 -10.95 8.38
N ALA A 15 -9.68 -11.58 7.21
CA ALA A 15 -8.57 -11.42 6.27
C ALA A 15 -8.44 -9.98 5.76
N THR A 16 -9.56 -9.28 5.53
CA THR A 16 -9.57 -7.86 5.17
C THR A 16 -9.03 -6.97 6.29
N ILE A 17 -9.44 -7.19 7.55
CA ILE A 17 -8.94 -6.43 8.70
C ILE A 17 -7.43 -6.64 8.89
N VAL A 18 -6.98 -7.89 8.86
CA VAL A 18 -5.55 -8.20 8.98
C VAL A 18 -4.76 -7.61 7.81
N GLY A 19 -5.34 -7.59 6.60
CA GLY A 19 -4.76 -6.91 5.45
C GLY A 19 -4.56 -5.42 5.68
N PHE A 20 -5.54 -4.72 6.26
CA PHE A 20 -5.37 -3.32 6.60
C PHE A 20 -4.31 -3.08 7.67
N ILE A 21 -4.23 -3.94 8.70
CA ILE A 21 -3.17 -3.88 9.71
C ILE A 21 -1.80 -4.08 9.06
N TYR A 22 -1.68 -5.07 8.17
CA TYR A 22 -0.46 -5.32 7.40
C TYR A 22 -0.06 -4.10 6.57
N VAL A 23 -0.99 -3.52 5.80
CA VAL A 23 -0.72 -2.33 4.97
C VAL A 23 -0.28 -1.18 5.85
N PHE A 24 -0.96 -0.95 6.97
CA PHE A 24 -0.59 0.10 7.92
C PHE A 24 0.85 -0.06 8.44
N ILE A 25 1.21 -1.23 8.97
CA ILE A 25 2.54 -1.50 9.52
C ILE A 25 3.61 -1.38 8.43
N THR A 26 3.39 -2.01 7.29
CA THR A 26 4.40 -2.09 6.23
C THR A 26 4.60 -0.74 5.52
N VAL A 27 3.54 0.04 5.30
CA VAL A 27 3.67 1.40 4.76
C VAL A 27 4.25 2.35 5.80
N ALA A 28 3.87 2.26 7.08
CA ALA A 28 4.46 3.08 8.14
C ALA A 28 5.97 2.83 8.28
N SER A 29 6.41 1.57 8.21
CA SER A 29 7.84 1.24 8.21
C SER A 29 8.56 1.77 6.95
N ALA A 30 7.93 1.74 5.77
CA ALA A 30 8.50 2.31 4.55
C ALA A 30 8.64 3.84 4.65
N LEU A 31 7.62 4.52 5.20
CA LEU A 31 7.67 5.94 5.49
C LEU A 31 8.78 6.26 6.50
N LEU A 32 8.95 5.43 7.53
CA LEU A 32 10.02 5.59 8.51
C LEU A 32 11.40 5.45 7.85
N LEU A 33 11.60 4.44 6.99
CA LEU A 33 12.87 4.26 6.27
C LEU A 33 13.20 5.48 5.39
N ARG A 34 12.21 6.06 4.71
CA ARG A 34 12.39 7.30 3.94
C ARG A 34 12.62 8.51 4.82
N ALA A 35 11.93 8.63 5.96
CA ALA A 35 12.16 9.72 6.90
C ALA A 35 13.58 9.67 7.50
N LEU A 36 14.09 8.48 7.80
CA LEU A 36 15.47 8.27 8.25
C LEU A 36 16.47 8.65 7.16
N ASP A 37 16.18 8.33 5.89
CA ASP A 37 17.00 8.74 4.75
C ASP A 37 17.05 10.27 4.61
N CYS A 38 15.89 10.93 4.70
CA CYS A 38 15.80 12.39 4.69
C CYS A 38 16.49 13.02 5.90
N ALA A 39 16.34 12.45 7.10
CA ALA A 39 16.99 12.96 8.31
C ALA A 39 18.51 12.85 8.22
N ALA A 40 19.04 11.76 7.66
CA ALA A 40 20.47 11.60 7.41
C ALA A 40 21.02 12.64 6.41
N MET A 41 20.17 13.23 5.54
CA MET A 41 20.58 14.34 4.68
C MET A 41 20.71 15.69 5.40
N TRP A 42 20.00 15.90 6.51
CA TRP A 42 19.92 17.20 7.19
C TRP A 42 20.56 17.23 8.58
N THR A 43 20.99 16.10 9.11
CA THR A 43 21.52 15.97 10.47
C THR A 43 22.82 15.19 10.48
N ASP A 44 23.60 15.31 11.56
CA ASP A 44 24.83 14.52 11.77
C ASP A 44 24.55 13.04 12.11
N PHE A 45 23.31 12.57 11.91
CA PHE A 45 22.91 11.20 12.16
C PHE A 45 23.47 10.27 11.07
N SER A 46 24.46 9.46 11.45
CA SER A 46 25.00 8.42 10.56
C SER A 46 24.32 7.07 10.80
N ILE A 47 23.86 6.44 9.73
CA ILE A 47 23.41 5.05 9.77
C ILE A 47 24.64 4.16 9.54
N SER A 48 24.87 3.15 10.37
CA SER A 48 25.98 2.20 10.18
C SER A 48 25.85 1.48 8.83
N ARG A 49 26.90 1.52 7.99
CA ARG A 49 26.88 1.12 6.57
C ARG A 49 25.90 1.90 5.68
N GLY A 50 25.45 3.03 6.18
CA GLY A 50 24.78 4.08 5.42
C GLY A 50 25.79 5.05 4.80
N PHE A 51 25.32 6.25 4.46
CA PHE A 51 26.07 7.26 3.69
C PHE A 51 27.46 7.56 4.25
N ASP A 52 28.52 7.05 3.61
CA ASP A 52 29.91 7.23 4.07
C ASP A 52 30.64 8.43 3.43
N ILE A 53 30.05 9.21 2.50
CA ILE A 53 30.83 10.18 1.70
C ILE A 53 29.95 11.39 1.25
N PRO A 54 30.51 12.62 1.08
CA PRO A 54 29.77 13.87 1.10
C PRO A 54 28.96 14.14 -0.17
N TRP A 55 27.63 14.25 -0.02
CA TRP A 55 26.65 15.17 -0.63
C TRP A 55 26.76 15.65 -2.11
N ARG A 56 27.67 15.15 -2.94
CA ARG A 56 27.98 15.69 -4.29
C ARG A 56 27.77 14.72 -5.46
N SER A 57 26.85 13.75 -5.36
CA SER A 57 26.37 13.09 -6.58
C SER A 57 25.44 14.08 -7.31
N HIS A 58 25.64 14.31 -8.60
CA HIS A 58 24.90 15.30 -9.39
C HIS A 58 23.37 15.06 -9.42
N GLN A 59 22.91 13.93 -8.87
CA GLN A 59 21.54 13.43 -8.91
C GLN A 59 20.82 13.47 -7.55
N TRP A 60 21.46 13.94 -6.47
CA TRP A 60 20.86 13.95 -5.12
C TRP A 60 19.49 14.63 -5.06
N GLN A 61 19.26 15.67 -5.87
CA GLN A 61 17.99 16.38 -5.96
C GLN A 61 16.85 15.51 -6.50
N ALA A 62 17.15 14.62 -7.45
CA ALA A 62 16.16 13.71 -8.02
C ALA A 62 15.76 12.63 -7.00
N PHE A 63 16.70 12.17 -6.18
CA PHE A 63 16.43 11.24 -5.08
C PHE A 63 15.61 11.91 -3.97
N LEU A 64 15.99 13.12 -3.55
CA LEU A 64 15.20 13.88 -2.57
C LEU A 64 13.76 14.10 -3.07
N ALA A 65 13.59 14.44 -4.34
CA ALA A 65 12.25 14.60 -4.94
C ALA A 65 11.46 13.28 -4.95
N SER A 66 12.11 12.16 -5.28
CA SER A 66 11.52 10.81 -5.17
C SER A 66 11.04 10.54 -3.74
N ASP A 67 11.92 10.72 -2.76
CA ASP A 67 11.63 10.42 -1.36
C ASP A 67 10.47 11.26 -0.83
N VAL A 68 10.39 12.55 -1.21
CA VAL A 68 9.25 13.42 -0.84
C VAL A 68 7.95 12.92 -1.48
N ILE A 69 7.93 12.67 -2.80
CA ILE A 69 6.71 12.26 -3.52
C ILE A 69 6.18 10.94 -2.94
N VAL A 70 7.04 9.94 -2.78
CA VAL A 70 6.59 8.63 -2.30
C VAL A 70 6.21 8.69 -0.81
N SER A 71 6.85 9.56 -0.01
CA SER A 71 6.42 9.81 1.38
C SER A 71 5.00 10.37 1.46
N VAL A 72 4.63 11.30 0.57
CA VAL A 72 3.25 11.81 0.48
C VAL A 72 2.28 10.68 0.12
N CYS A 73 2.65 9.80 -0.82
CA CYS A 73 1.85 8.63 -1.16
C CYS A 73 1.67 7.67 0.02
N HIS A 74 2.72 7.42 0.81
CA HIS A 74 2.66 6.60 2.02
C HIS A 74 1.69 7.20 3.05
N ILE A 75 1.77 8.51 3.31
CA ILE A 75 0.87 9.20 4.24
C ILE A 75 -0.58 9.06 3.75
N GLY A 76 -0.83 9.30 2.45
CA GLY A 76 -2.16 9.19 1.86
C GLY A 76 -2.78 7.79 2.04
N ILE A 77 -2.01 6.74 1.73
CA ILE A 77 -2.54 5.36 1.85
C ILE A 77 -2.67 4.93 3.32
N ILE A 78 -1.82 5.42 4.23
CA ILE A 78 -1.97 5.18 5.68
C ILE A 78 -3.30 5.77 6.18
N LEU A 79 -3.57 7.04 5.87
CA LEU A 79 -4.81 7.71 6.29
C LEU A 79 -6.05 6.98 5.73
N LEU A 80 -6.00 6.60 4.46
CA LEU A 80 -7.08 5.86 3.83
C LEU A 80 -7.27 4.46 4.44
N THR A 81 -6.18 3.79 4.83
CA THR A 81 -6.22 2.47 5.49
C THR A 81 -6.81 2.55 6.89
N VAL A 82 -6.45 3.57 7.68
CA VAL A 82 -7.06 3.82 9.00
C VAL A 82 -8.55 4.13 8.86
N TYR A 83 -8.93 4.94 7.87
CA TYR A 83 -10.33 5.20 7.55
C TYR A 83 -11.08 3.91 7.18
N MET A 84 -10.50 3.04 6.36
CA MET A 84 -11.12 1.77 6.00
C MET A 84 -11.26 0.80 7.17
N MET A 85 -10.26 0.75 8.07
CA MET A 85 -10.37 -0.02 9.32
C MET A 85 -11.59 0.43 10.14
N TYR A 86 -11.79 1.74 10.30
CA TYR A 86 -12.97 2.28 10.98
C TYR A 86 -14.28 1.87 10.29
N ASN A 87 -14.34 1.97 8.96
CA ASN A 87 -15.55 1.62 8.19
C ASN A 87 -15.91 0.12 8.29
N VAL A 88 -14.92 -0.79 8.29
CA VAL A 88 -15.18 -2.23 8.47
C VAL A 88 -15.78 -2.55 9.85
N MET A 89 -15.45 -1.75 10.86
CA MET A 89 -15.91 -1.97 12.23
C MET A 89 -17.30 -1.38 12.49
N MET A 90 -17.63 -0.22 11.91
CA MET A 90 -18.75 0.62 12.39
C MET A 90 -19.91 0.85 11.41
N MET A 91 -19.81 0.53 10.10
CA MET A 91 -20.69 1.15 9.10
C MET A 91 -21.78 0.28 8.48
N HIS A 92 -22.84 0.97 8.03
CA HIS A 92 -23.87 0.49 7.10
C HIS A 92 -23.24 -0.01 5.79
N PHE A 93 -23.69 -1.19 5.38
CA PHE A 93 -23.16 -2.00 4.28
C PHE A 93 -22.94 -1.26 2.94
N VAL A 94 -23.84 -0.34 2.56
CA VAL A 94 -23.79 0.36 1.26
C VAL A 94 -22.66 1.39 1.19
N LEU A 95 -22.42 2.16 2.26
CA LEU A 95 -21.34 3.16 2.26
C LEU A 95 -19.98 2.46 2.24
N TYR A 96 -19.89 1.35 2.97
CA TYR A 96 -18.70 0.51 3.03
C TYR A 96 -18.29 -0.03 1.65
N MET A 97 -19.24 -0.45 0.80
CA MET A 97 -18.95 -0.95 -0.55
C MET A 97 -18.31 0.11 -1.45
N LYS A 98 -18.89 1.32 -1.52
CA LYS A 98 -18.34 2.43 -2.32
C LYS A 98 -16.95 2.85 -1.83
N THR A 99 -16.75 2.92 -0.52
CA THR A 99 -15.43 3.25 0.05
C THR A 99 -14.41 2.15 -0.23
N MET A 100 -14.82 0.87 -0.27
CA MET A 100 -13.94 -0.25 -0.60
C MET A 100 -13.48 -0.21 -2.07
N GLN A 101 -14.38 0.14 -2.99
CA GLN A 101 -14.04 0.35 -4.40
C GLN A 101 -13.00 1.47 -4.58
N LEU A 102 -13.23 2.62 -3.92
CA LEU A 102 -12.27 3.73 -3.92
C LEU A 102 -10.92 3.31 -3.34
N TYR A 103 -10.93 2.60 -2.20
CA TYR A 103 -9.70 2.08 -1.58
C TYR A 103 -8.90 1.19 -2.53
N ASN A 104 -9.56 0.25 -3.21
CA ASN A 104 -8.90 -0.65 -4.15
C ASN A 104 -8.24 0.12 -5.29
N TYR A 105 -8.93 1.10 -5.87
CA TYR A 105 -8.35 1.95 -6.92
C TYR A 105 -7.12 2.72 -6.41
N CYS A 106 -7.24 3.39 -5.25
CA CYS A 106 -6.13 4.10 -4.64
C CYS A 106 -4.95 3.18 -4.30
N PHE A 107 -5.21 1.96 -3.82
CA PHE A 107 -4.18 0.99 -3.46
C PHE A 107 -3.43 0.45 -4.68
N ILE A 108 -4.12 0.26 -5.81
CA ILE A 108 -3.51 -0.08 -7.10
C ILE A 108 -2.61 1.06 -7.59
N MET A 109 -3.13 2.28 -7.61
CA MET A 109 -2.35 3.46 -8.04
C MET A 109 -1.14 3.69 -7.13
N TYR A 110 -1.29 3.50 -5.82
CA TYR A 110 -0.21 3.55 -4.85
C TYR A 110 0.88 2.52 -5.16
N THR A 111 0.50 1.25 -5.36
CA THR A 111 1.45 0.16 -5.64
C THR A 111 2.19 0.39 -6.96
N PHE A 112 1.48 0.89 -7.98
CA PHE A 112 2.08 1.24 -9.27
C PHE A 112 3.05 2.43 -9.17
N THR A 113 2.67 3.48 -8.44
CA THR A 113 3.54 4.64 -8.21
C THR A 113 4.82 4.22 -7.50
N GLU A 114 4.69 3.40 -6.46
CA GLU A 114 5.82 2.88 -5.70
C GLU A 114 6.75 2.01 -6.56
N PHE A 115 6.19 1.22 -7.47
CA PHE A 115 6.96 0.44 -8.46
C PHE A 115 7.79 1.35 -9.37
N CYS A 116 7.19 2.40 -9.95
CA CYS A 116 7.89 3.34 -10.82
C CYS A 116 9.09 3.99 -10.13
N PHE A 117 8.89 4.49 -8.90
CA PHE A 117 9.97 5.13 -8.14
C PHE A 117 11.03 4.13 -7.67
N SER A 118 10.64 2.91 -7.29
CA SER A 118 11.59 1.86 -6.89
C SER A 118 12.47 1.41 -8.05
N ILE A 119 11.92 1.32 -9.27
CA ILE A 119 12.71 1.05 -10.48
C ILE A 119 13.63 2.21 -10.82
N PHE A 120 13.14 3.45 -10.72
CA PHE A 120 13.96 4.63 -10.92
C PHE A 120 15.17 4.62 -9.97
N GLU A 121 14.94 4.47 -8.67
CA GLU A 121 16.00 4.46 -7.65
C GLU A 121 17.00 3.32 -7.86
N PHE A 122 16.50 2.12 -8.20
CA PHE A 122 17.35 0.96 -8.46
C PHE A 122 18.12 1.07 -9.78
N SER A 123 17.57 1.69 -10.83
CA SER A 123 18.27 1.82 -12.13
C SER A 123 19.55 2.66 -12.03
N PHE A 124 19.60 3.56 -11.05
CA PHE A 124 20.76 4.40 -10.78
C PHE A 124 21.70 3.83 -9.69
N TYR A 125 21.49 2.57 -9.25
CA TYR A 125 22.24 1.96 -8.14
C TYR A 125 23.77 1.90 -8.35
N GLY A 126 24.24 1.76 -9.59
CA GLY A 126 25.66 1.68 -9.93
C GLY A 126 26.42 3.00 -9.71
N MET A 127 25.72 4.13 -9.77
CA MET A 127 26.28 5.46 -9.46
C MET A 127 26.14 5.82 -7.97
N ASN A 128 25.51 4.94 -7.18
CA ASN A 128 25.15 5.16 -5.78
C ASN A 128 26.04 4.37 -4.82
N SER A 129 27.35 4.33 -5.08
CA SER A 129 28.33 3.64 -4.22
C SER A 129 28.31 4.09 -2.76
N PHE A 130 27.82 5.31 -2.50
CA PHE A 130 27.65 5.89 -1.16
C PHE A 130 26.40 5.39 -0.40
N ARG A 131 25.41 4.78 -1.06
CA ARG A 131 24.12 4.34 -0.44
C ARG A 131 23.81 2.86 -0.72
N ARG A 132 24.78 2.12 -1.27
CA ARG A 132 24.55 0.84 -1.95
C ARG A 132 23.83 -0.19 -1.08
N GLU A 133 24.28 -0.39 0.16
CA GLU A 133 23.66 -1.38 1.06
C GLU A 133 22.24 -0.99 1.47
N PHE A 134 22.03 0.28 1.78
CA PHE A 134 20.73 0.80 2.19
C PHE A 134 19.70 0.80 1.04
N VAL A 135 20.11 1.15 -0.19
CA VAL A 135 19.25 1.05 -1.39
C VAL A 135 18.86 -0.41 -1.65
N VAL A 136 19.79 -1.36 -1.53
CA VAL A 136 19.49 -2.79 -1.71
C VAL A 136 18.49 -3.27 -0.65
N PHE A 137 18.66 -2.85 0.61
CA PHE A 137 17.71 -3.19 1.68
C PHE A 137 16.31 -2.61 1.41
N ILE A 138 16.21 -1.33 1.08
CA ILE A 138 14.92 -0.68 0.74
C ILE A 138 14.25 -1.39 -0.44
N TRP A 139 15.03 -1.78 -1.45
CA TRP A 139 14.51 -2.46 -2.62
C TRP A 139 13.99 -3.87 -2.31
N LEU A 140 14.72 -4.66 -1.51
CA LEU A 140 14.25 -5.97 -1.02
C LEU A 140 13.00 -5.82 -0.13
N TRP A 141 12.96 -4.81 0.72
CA TRP A 141 11.80 -4.46 1.53
C TRP A 141 10.59 -4.12 0.66
N TRP A 142 10.79 -3.32 -0.39
CA TRP A 142 9.77 -3.00 -1.37
C TRP A 142 9.25 -4.24 -2.13
N LEU A 143 10.12 -5.15 -2.55
CA LEU A 143 9.72 -6.39 -3.21
C LEU A 143 8.82 -7.25 -2.31
N MET A 144 9.23 -7.44 -1.06
CA MET A 144 8.44 -8.19 -0.08
C MET A 144 7.07 -7.55 0.12
N ARG A 145 7.03 -6.22 0.30
CA ARG A 145 5.77 -5.48 0.45
C ARG A 145 4.88 -5.59 -0.78
N THR A 146 5.45 -5.49 -1.98
CA THR A 146 4.71 -5.61 -3.24
C THR A 146 4.07 -6.99 -3.37
N ALA A 147 4.82 -8.06 -3.05
CA ALA A 147 4.28 -9.42 -3.05
C ALA A 147 3.10 -9.57 -2.06
N GLY A 148 3.26 -9.04 -0.85
CA GLY A 148 2.15 -9.02 0.13
C GLY A 148 0.97 -8.17 -0.34
N ASN A 149 1.20 -6.99 -0.91
CA ASN A 149 0.15 -6.12 -1.46
C ASN A 149 -0.63 -6.82 -2.57
N SER A 150 0.03 -7.59 -3.45
CA SER A 150 -0.65 -8.38 -4.47
C SER A 150 -1.58 -9.44 -3.85
N VAL A 151 -1.13 -10.16 -2.82
CA VAL A 151 -1.98 -11.11 -2.09
C VAL A 151 -3.18 -10.39 -1.46
N PHE A 152 -2.96 -9.24 -0.84
CA PHE A 152 -4.04 -8.48 -0.22
C PHE A 152 -4.99 -7.87 -1.24
N MET A 153 -4.54 -7.41 -2.41
CA MET A 153 -5.44 -7.00 -3.49
C MET A 153 -6.44 -8.10 -3.83
N VAL A 154 -5.99 -9.35 -3.96
CA VAL A 154 -6.87 -10.49 -4.23
C VAL A 154 -7.90 -10.68 -3.11
N VAL A 155 -7.50 -10.51 -1.85
CA VAL A 155 -8.42 -10.56 -0.69
C VAL A 155 -9.44 -9.44 -0.73
N LEU A 156 -9.01 -8.21 -1.01
CA LEU A 156 -9.90 -7.04 -1.08
C LEU A 156 -10.90 -7.14 -2.23
N PHE A 157 -10.47 -7.61 -3.41
CA PHE A 157 -11.36 -7.91 -4.53
C PHE A 157 -12.39 -8.98 -4.16
N SER A 158 -11.94 -10.05 -3.52
CA SER A 158 -12.84 -11.14 -3.12
C SER A 158 -13.85 -10.68 -2.07
N ARG A 159 -13.46 -9.78 -1.15
CA ARG A 159 -14.37 -9.19 -0.17
C ARG A 159 -15.42 -8.31 -0.84
N MET A 160 -15.01 -7.57 -1.87
CA MET A 160 -15.92 -6.73 -2.64
C MET A 160 -16.97 -7.56 -3.39
N THR A 161 -16.56 -8.67 -4.03
CA THR A 161 -17.50 -9.60 -4.68
C THR A 161 -18.46 -10.24 -3.67
N GLU A 162 -17.98 -10.67 -2.50
CA GLU A 162 -18.83 -11.21 -1.44
C GLU A 162 -19.89 -10.19 -0.98
N MET A 163 -19.50 -8.91 -0.88
CA MET A 163 -20.46 -7.85 -0.54
C MET A 163 -21.47 -7.58 -1.66
N GLU A 164 -21.07 -7.66 -2.93
CA GLU A 164 -22.02 -7.50 -4.04
C GLU A 164 -23.06 -8.63 -4.06
N GLU A 165 -22.63 -9.87 -3.78
CA GLU A 165 -23.50 -11.04 -3.64
C GLU A 165 -24.48 -10.90 -2.46
N ASP A 166 -23.98 -10.52 -1.28
CA ASP A 166 -24.79 -10.27 -0.09
C ASP A 166 -25.85 -9.18 -0.36
N MET A 167 -25.48 -8.10 -1.06
CA MET A 167 -26.41 -7.04 -1.45
C MET A 167 -27.53 -7.56 -2.36
N ALA A 168 -27.16 -8.35 -3.36
CA ALA A 168 -28.11 -8.88 -4.33
C ALA A 168 -29.12 -9.84 -3.67
N LEU A 169 -28.69 -10.58 -2.65
CA LEU A 169 -29.55 -11.46 -1.85
C LEU A 169 -30.52 -10.66 -0.98
N ASP A 170 -30.03 -9.66 -0.23
CA ASP A 170 -30.88 -8.79 0.60
C ASP A 170 -31.94 -8.06 -0.24
N LEU A 171 -31.56 -7.59 -1.43
CA LEU A 171 -32.48 -6.92 -2.35
C LEU A 171 -33.57 -7.86 -2.88
N LYS A 172 -33.21 -9.10 -3.26
CA LYS A 172 -34.18 -10.13 -3.67
C LYS A 172 -35.17 -10.44 -2.56
N GLN A 173 -34.72 -10.50 -1.31
CA GLN A 173 -35.57 -10.73 -0.15
C GLN A 173 -36.47 -9.53 0.17
N SER A 174 -36.00 -8.30 -0.08
CA SER A 174 -36.77 -7.07 0.14
C SER A 174 -37.90 -6.81 -0.87
N GLY A 175 -38.03 -7.65 -1.91
CA GLY A 175 -39.06 -7.50 -2.96
C GLY A 175 -38.88 -6.30 -3.89
N LYS A 176 -37.86 -5.45 -3.69
CA LYS A 176 -37.56 -4.30 -4.56
C LYS A 176 -36.73 -4.77 -5.76
N LYS A 177 -37.34 -4.84 -6.95
CA LYS A 177 -36.64 -5.08 -8.23
C LYS A 177 -35.56 -4.01 -8.44
N TYR A 178 -34.30 -4.42 -8.48
CA TYR A 178 -33.19 -3.56 -8.88
C TYR A 178 -33.22 -3.38 -10.40
N ILE A 179 -33.44 -2.16 -10.87
CA ILE A 179 -33.16 -1.78 -12.25
C ILE A 179 -31.68 -1.39 -12.27
N HIS A 180 -30.83 -2.32 -12.69
CA HIS A 180 -29.44 -2.00 -13.02
C HIS A 180 -29.46 -1.09 -14.26
N SER A 181 -29.43 0.23 -14.04
CA SER A 181 -29.10 1.18 -15.09
C SER A 181 -27.57 1.30 -15.16
N TYR A 182 -26.93 0.36 -15.83
CA TYR A 182 -25.65 0.66 -16.49
C TYR A 182 -25.99 0.96 -17.95
N ALA A 183 -26.12 2.26 -18.24
CA ALA A 183 -25.95 2.83 -19.57
C ALA A 183 -24.59 3.54 -19.58
#